data_AF-A0ABD3XQ72-F1
#
_entry.id   AF-A0ABD3XQ72-F1
#
_cell.length_a   1.000
_cell.length_b   1.000
_cell.length_c   1.000
_cell.angle_alpha   90.00
_cell.angle_beta   90.00
_cell.angle_gamma   90.00
#
_symmetry.space_group_name_H-M   'P 1'
#
loop_
_entity.id
_entity.type
_entity.pdbx_description
1 polymer ?
#
loop_
_entity_poly.entity_id
_entity_poly.type
_entity_poly.pdbx_seq_one_letter_code
_entity_poly.pdbx_strand_id
1 'polypeptide(L)' 'MDFSLLPPFSGDGNTDAKLWLTSFQLLTTIKGLNDNKAKATLPLLLTDNALRWYMSLAQNIRDDFSLLQKEFLI' A
#
# COMPACT_ATOMS: atom_id res chain seq x y z
N MET A 1 0.71 11.81 10.99
CA MET A 1 1.78 10.79 10.91
C MET A 1 2.62 11.16 9.70
N ASP A 2 3.91 11.38 9.86
CA ASP A 2 4.78 11.81 8.75
C ASP A 2 5.24 10.60 7.94
N PHE A 3 4.87 10.58 6.66
CA PHE A 3 5.21 9.58 5.66
C PHE A 3 6.13 10.13 4.55
N SER A 4 6.76 11.30 4.77
CA SER A 4 7.67 11.94 3.81
C SER A 4 8.82 11.05 3.31
N LEU A 5 9.13 9.97 4.03
CA LEU A 5 10.13 8.96 3.67
C LEU A 5 9.68 7.99 2.56
N LEU A 6 8.40 7.96 2.20
CA LEU A 6 7.86 7.09 1.16
C LEU A 6 6.98 7.92 0.22
N PRO A 7 7.40 8.11 -1.05
CA PRO A 7 6.58 8.85 -2.00
C PRO A 7 5.25 8.12 -2.26
N PRO A 8 4.19 8.86 -2.63
CA PRO A 8 2.95 8.25 -3.07
C PRO A 8 3.16 7.31 -4.26
N PHE A 9 2.34 6.27 -4.37
CA PHE A 9 2.36 5.32 -5.46
C PHE A 9 1.19 5.59 -6.43
N SER A 10 1.52 5.97 -7.67
CA SER A 10 0.54 6.30 -8.71
C SER A 10 0.11 5.09 -9.53
N GLY A 11 0.92 4.01 -9.56
CA GLY A 11 0.68 2.83 -10.40
C GLY A 11 0.86 3.09 -11.90
N ASP A 12 1.73 4.03 -12.28
CA ASP A 12 1.99 4.43 -13.67
C ASP A 12 3.09 3.62 -14.38
N GLY A 13 3.67 2.61 -13.71
CA GLY A 13 4.76 1.79 -14.22
C GLY A 13 6.16 2.41 -14.10
N ASN A 14 6.28 3.68 -13.69
CA ASN A 14 7.56 4.32 -13.43
C ASN A 14 8.14 3.95 -12.06
N THR A 15 7.29 3.46 -11.16
CA THR A 15 7.67 3.00 -9.83
C THR A 15 7.58 1.48 -9.76
N ASP A 16 8.68 0.83 -9.35
CA ASP A 16 8.70 -0.61 -9.09
C ASP A 16 7.77 -0.92 -7.89
N ALA A 17 6.65 -1.60 -8.18
CA ALA A 17 5.63 -1.94 -7.20
C ALA A 17 6.19 -2.81 -6.07
N LYS A 18 7.09 -3.75 -6.38
CA LYS A 18 7.69 -4.65 -5.38
C LYS A 18 8.63 -3.88 -4.47
N LEU A 19 9.46 -3.00 -5.02
CA LEU A 19 10.33 -2.14 -4.24
C LEU A 19 9.52 -1.21 -3.34
N TRP A 20 8.50 -0.55 -3.89
CA TRP A 20 7.65 0.36 -3.14
C TRP A 20 6.92 -0.35 -1.99
N LEU A 21 6.35 -1.54 -2.24
CA LEU A 21 5.68 -2.32 -1.20
C LEU A 21 6.66 -2.76 -0.10
N THR A 22 7.88 -3.11 -0.47
CA THR A 22 8.95 -3.46 0.49
C THR A 22 9.31 -2.24 1.35
N SER A 23 9.45 -1.06 0.75
CA SER A 23 9.70 0.19 1.48
C SER A 23 8.54 0.55 2.40
N PHE A 24 7.30 0.32 1.97
CA PHE A 24 6.11 0.47 2.81
C PHE A 24 6.16 -0.44 4.03
N GLN A 25 6.44 -1.74 3.86
CA GLN A 25 6.56 -2.70 4.96
C GLN A 25 7.67 -2.32 5.95
N LEU A 26 8.81 -1.84 5.45
CA LEU A 26 9.89 -1.35 6.30
C LEU A 26 9.43 -0.11 7.11
N LEU A 27 8.76 0.83 6.46
CA LEU A 27 8.22 2.02 7.13
C LEU A 27 7.21 1.66 8.20
N THR A 28 6.26 0.76 7.92
CA THR A 28 5.27 0.32 8.91
C THR A 28 5.93 -0.38 10.09
N THR A 29 7.00 -1.14 9.85
CA THR A 29 7.82 -1.78 10.90
C THR A 29 8.51 -0.73 11.78
N ILE A 30 9.21 0.24 11.18
CA ILE A 30 9.89 1.32 11.91
C ILE A 30 8.91 2.16 12.74
N LYS A 31 7.71 2.40 12.20
CA LYS A 31 6.63 3.14 12.88
C LYS A 31 5.86 2.29 13.91
N GLY A 32 6.16 1.00 14.05
CA GLY A 32 5.46 0.09 14.97
C GLY A 32 3.98 -0.09 14.64
N LEU A 33 3.61 -0.02 13.36
CA LEU A 33 2.23 -0.24 12.91
C LEU A 33 1.94 -1.74 12.87
N ASN A 34 0.84 -2.15 13.50
CA ASN A 34 0.29 -3.48 13.30
C ASN A 34 -0.45 -3.57 11.95
N ASP A 35 -0.80 -4.78 11.54
CA ASP A 35 -1.42 -5.04 10.23
C ASP A 35 -2.68 -4.20 9.99
N ASN A 36 -3.52 -3.99 11.01
CA ASN A 36 -4.71 -3.14 10.88
C ASN A 36 -4.36 -1.69 10.56
N LYS A 37 -3.35 -1.12 11.22
CA LYS A 37 -2.89 0.25 10.95
C LYS A 37 -2.16 0.33 9.62
N ALA A 38 -1.34 -0.65 9.27
CA ALA A 38 -0.66 -0.72 7.98
C ALA A 38 -1.69 -0.76 6.84
N LYS A 39 -2.68 -1.66 6.94
CA LYS A 39 -3.80 -1.77 6.01
C LYS A 39 -4.56 -0.46 5.83
N ALA A 40 -4.86 0.25 6.92
CA ALA A 40 -5.54 1.55 6.86
C ALA A 40 -4.64 2.67 6.28
N THR A 41 -3.32 2.52 6.39
CA THR A 41 -2.35 3.51 5.89
C THR A 41 -2.11 3.36 4.39
N LEU A 42 -2.08 2.13 3.87
CA LEU A 42 -1.80 1.85 2.46
C LEU A 42 -2.59 2.75 1.49
N PRO A 43 -3.94 2.85 1.55
CA PRO A 43 -4.69 3.68 0.60
C PRO A 43 -4.40 5.19 0.71
N LEU A 44 -3.86 5.67 1.83
CA LEU A 44 -3.49 7.08 1.99
C LEU A 44 -2.24 7.45 1.19
N LEU A 45 -1.46 6.45 0.77
CA LEU A 45 -0.23 6.60 0.00
C LEU A 45 -0.42 6.21 -1.46
N LEU A 46 -1.65 5.88 -1.90
CA LEU A 46 -1.97 5.60 -3.28
C LEU A 46 -2.55 6.83 -3.96
N THR A 47 -2.18 7.07 -5.21
CA THR A 47 -2.75 8.11 -6.07
C THR A 47 -3.18 7.54 -7.41
N ASP A 48 -3.95 8.32 -8.18
CA ASP A 48 -4.29 8.03 -9.57
C ASP A 48 -4.78 6.60 -9.83
N ASN A 49 -4.05 5.83 -10.66
CA ASN A 49 -4.44 4.50 -11.08
C ASN A 49 -4.37 3.50 -9.92
N ALA A 50 -3.38 3.62 -9.04
CA ALA A 50 -3.27 2.76 -7.87
C ALA A 50 -4.42 2.97 -6.89
N LEU A 51 -4.86 4.22 -6.68
CA LEU A 51 -6.01 4.49 -5.81
C LEU A 51 -7.31 3.94 -6.43
N ARG A 52 -7.49 4.10 -7.75
CA ARG A 52 -8.64 3.54 -8.47
C ARG A 52 -8.66 2.01 -8.40
N TRP A 53 -7.50 1.37 -8.59
CA TRP A 53 -7.34 -0.07 -8.42
C TRP A 53 -7.75 -0.51 -7.02
N TYR A 54 -7.22 0.14 -5.97
CA TYR A 54 -7.58 -0.18 -4.59
C TYR A 54 -9.08 -0.06 -4.33
N MET A 55 -9.72 1.01 -4.84
CA MET A 55 -11.16 1.20 -4.69
C MET A 55 -11.99 0.16 -5.46
N SER A 56 -11.44 -0.44 -6.52
CA SER A 56 -12.09 -1.49 -7.30
C SER A 56 -12.03 -2.89 -6.65
N LEU A 57 -11.14 -3.08 -5.67
CA LEU A 57 -11.00 -4.36 -4.98
C LEU A 57 -12.23 -4.71 -4.16
N ALA A 58 -12.54 -6.00 -4.12
CA ALA A 58 -13.58 -6.53 -3.24
C ALA A 58 -13.23 -6.27 -1.76
N GLN A 59 -14.25 -6.09 -0.93
CA GLN A 59 -14.06 -5.74 0.49
C GLN A 59 -13.26 -6.79 1.26
N ASN A 60 -13.47 -8.08 0.98
CA ASN A 60 -12.72 -9.17 1.60
C ASN A 60 -11.21 -9.09 1.31
N ILE A 61 -10.82 -8.61 0.11
CA ILE A 61 -9.41 -8.38 -0.23
C ILE A 61 -8.87 -7.19 0.56
N ARG A 62 -9.63 -6.10 0.64
CA ARG A 62 -9.22 -4.90 1.40
C ARG A 62 -9.15 -5.14 2.90
N ASP A 63 -9.85 -6.14 3.42
CA ASP A 63 -9.89 -6.46 4.84
C ASP A 63 -8.76 -7.39 5.30
N ASP A 64 -8.21 -8.19 4.39
CA ASP A 64 -7.09 -9.09 4.62
C ASP A 64 -5.80 -8.48 4.07
N PHE A 65 -4.90 -8.08 4.97
CA PHE A 65 -3.66 -7.42 4.56
C PHE A 65 -2.73 -8.33 3.74
N SER A 66 -2.76 -9.64 3.97
CA SER A 66 -1.93 -10.60 3.21
C SER A 66 -2.47 -10.76 1.79
N LEU A 67 -3.79 -10.83 1.63
CA LEU A 67 -4.41 -10.85 0.30
C LEU A 67 -4.19 -9.53 -0.44
N LEU A 68 -4.36 -8.40 0.23
CA LEU A 68 -4.12 -7.08 -0.34
C LEU A 68 -2.68 -6.93 -0.86
N GLN A 69 -1.68 -7.39 -0.10
CA GLN A 69 -0.29 -7.38 -0.53
C GLN A 69 -0.03 -8.29 -1.73
N LYS A 70 -0.69 -9.45 -1.79
CA LYS A 70 -0.58 -10.36 -2.92
C LYS A 70 -1.16 -9.74 -4.18
N GLU A 71 -2.37 -9.18 -4.10
CA GLU A 71 -3.06 -8.53 -5.22
C GLU A 71 -2.29 -7.29 -5.71
N PHE A 72 -1.55 -6.60 -4.85
CA PHE A 72 -0.73 -5.43 -5.22
C PHE A 72 0.41 -5.77 -6.20
N LEU A 73 0.83 -7.03 -6.27
CA LEU A 73 1.97 -7.49 -7.08
C LEU A 73 1.55 -8.26 -8.33
N ILE A 74 0.26 -8.34 -8.62
CA ILE A 74 -0.32 -9.00 -9.81
C ILE A 74 -0.45 -7.97 -10.94
#